data_AF-A0A2P2JI39-F1
#
_entry.id   AF-A0A2P2JI39-F1
#
_cell.length_a   1.000
_cell.length_b   1.000
_cell.length_c   1.000
_cell.angle_alpha   90.00
_cell.angle_beta   90.00
_cell.angle_gamma   90.00
#
_symmetry.space_group_name_H-M   'P 1'
#
loop_
_entity.id
_entity.type
_entity.pdbx_description
1 polymer ?
#
loop_
_entity_poly.entity_id
_entity_poly.type
_entity_poly.pdbx_seq_one_letter_code
_entity_poly.pdbx_strand_id
1 'polypeptide(L)'
;MTSSSHRLIPLTSERARSMRFSRDCDPCDGDGKCEYCSVEFQLRAKCMNDLTLDVTSKDLLSSDHRFVPVDFSDLSAFESSEPSRLLGGLLW
;
A
#
# COMPACT_ATOMS: atom_id res chain seq x y z
N MET A 1 16.68 24.55 4.13
CA MET A 1 16.36 23.48 3.16
C MET A 1 15.55 22.44 3.91
N THR A 2 14.23 22.39 3.73
CA THR A 2 13.40 21.35 4.35
C THR A 2 13.41 20.13 3.44
N SER A 3 14.05 19.05 3.87
CA SER A 3 14.05 17.79 3.13
C SER A 3 12.71 17.09 3.33
N SER A 4 11.74 17.32 2.44
CA SER A 4 10.48 16.58 2.43
C SER A 4 10.75 15.15 1.94
N SER A 5 10.73 14.19 2.86
CA SER A 5 10.79 12.77 2.51
C SER A 5 9.38 12.29 2.17
N HIS A 6 9.07 12.09 0.88
CA HIS A 6 7.82 11.44 0.47
C HIS A 6 7.93 9.93 0.66
N ARG A 7 7.19 9.38 1.62
CA ARG A 7 7.05 7.93 1.80
C ARG A 7 6.04 7.41 0.78
N LEU A 8 6.41 6.35 0.06
CA LEU A 8 5.54 5.68 -0.90
C LEU A 8 4.92 4.44 -0.24
N ILE A 9 3.63 4.20 -0.49
CA ILE A 9 2.90 3.02 -0.01
C ILE A 9 2.32 2.33 -1.24
N PRO A 10 2.79 1.12 -1.58
CA PRO A 10 2.20 0.36 -2.66
C PRO A 10 0.85 -0.23 -2.24
N LEU A 11 -0.09 -0.25 -3.18
CA LEU A 11 -1.43 -0.81 -2.99
C LEU A 11 -1.61 -2.00 -3.92
N THR A 12 -2.24 -3.06 -3.39
CA THR A 12 -2.79 -4.15 -4.20
C THR A 12 -4.16 -3.72 -4.72
N SER A 13 -4.39 -3.85 -6.03
CA SER A 13 -5.72 -3.64 -6.61
C SER A 13 -5.93 -4.35 -7.93
N GLU A 14 -7.04 -5.10 -8.02
CA GLU A 14 -7.52 -5.69 -9.27
C GLU A 14 -8.33 -4.68 -10.10
N ARG A 15 -8.98 -3.71 -9.44
CA ARG A 15 -9.86 -2.72 -10.09
C ARG A 15 -9.11 -1.51 -10.61
N ALA A 16 -7.92 -1.19 -10.11
CA ALA A 16 -7.13 -0.02 -10.53
C ALA A 16 -6.99 0.09 -12.05
N ARG A 17 -6.82 -1.04 -12.75
CA ARG A 17 -6.70 -1.07 -14.22
C ARG A 17 -7.97 -0.65 -14.96
N SER A 18 -9.12 -0.80 -14.33
CA SER A 18 -10.43 -0.40 -14.86
C SER A 18 -10.86 1.01 -14.47
N MET A 19 -10.10 1.66 -13.57
CA MET A 19 -10.36 3.05 -13.19
C MET A 19 -9.93 4.01 -14.30
N ARG A 20 -10.60 5.15 -14.36
CA ARG A 20 -10.22 6.25 -15.26
C ARG A 20 -9.10 7.06 -14.63
N PHE A 21 -8.20 7.59 -15.45
CA PHE A 21 -7.33 8.65 -14.99
C PHE A 21 -8.19 9.86 -14.64
N SER A 22 -7.95 10.49 -13.48
CA SER A 22 -8.74 11.64 -13.02
C SER A 22 -8.78 12.79 -14.05
N ARG A 23 -7.71 12.98 -14.84
CA ARG A 23 -7.68 13.98 -15.92
C ARG A 23 -8.61 13.68 -17.12
N ASP A 24 -8.98 12.41 -17.30
CA ASP A 24 -9.80 11.91 -18.41
C ASP A 24 -11.21 11.52 -17.92
N CYS A 25 -11.60 11.98 -16.73
CA CYS A 25 -12.85 11.59 -16.07
C CYS A 25 -13.91 12.69 -16.21
N ASP A 26 -14.73 12.59 -17.26
CA ASP A 26 -15.85 13.51 -17.53
C ASP A 26 -16.92 13.58 -16.41
N PRO A 27 -17.26 12.50 -15.68
CA PRO A 27 -18.32 12.50 -14.65
C PRO A 27 -17.99 13.18 -13.32
N CYS A 28 -16.90 13.95 -13.21
CA CYS A 28 -16.53 14.60 -11.95
C CYS A 28 -17.30 15.92 -11.78
N ASP A 29 -18.38 15.91 -10.98
CA ASP A 29 -19.22 17.08 -10.68
C ASP A 29 -18.59 18.08 -9.69
N GLY A 30 -17.35 18.52 -9.96
CA GLY A 30 -16.74 19.70 -9.33
C GLY A 30 -15.46 19.43 -8.55
N ASP A 31 -15.44 18.49 -7.61
CA ASP A 31 -14.29 18.23 -6.72
C ASP A 31 -13.17 17.41 -7.38
N GLY A 32 -13.34 17.04 -8.65
CA GLY A 32 -12.34 16.32 -9.45
C GLY A 32 -12.12 14.87 -8.99
N LYS A 33 -13.01 14.36 -8.14
CA LYS A 33 -12.98 13.01 -7.59
C LYS A 33 -14.36 12.39 -7.71
N CYS A 34 -14.39 11.12 -8.05
CA CYS A 34 -15.60 10.31 -8.04
C CYS A 34 -15.20 8.83 -7.89
N GLU A 35 -16.18 7.95 -7.77
CA GLU A 35 -15.96 6.50 -7.61
C GLU A 35 -15.25 5.82 -8.81
N TYR A 36 -15.18 6.49 -9.97
CA TYR A 36 -14.58 5.94 -11.20
C TYR A 36 -13.10 6.27 -11.36
N CYS A 37 -12.62 7.35 -10.74
CA CYS A 37 -11.26 7.87 -10.92
C CYS A 37 -10.47 8.02 -9.61
N SER A 38 -11.11 7.78 -8.48
CA SER A 38 -10.49 7.92 -7.17
C SER A 38 -10.98 6.86 -6.18
N VAL A 39 -10.14 6.57 -5.20
CA VAL A 39 -10.45 5.80 -4.00
C VAL A 39 -10.04 6.64 -2.80
N GLU A 40 -10.77 6.53 -1.70
CA GLU A 40 -10.51 7.30 -0.48
C GLU A 40 -9.84 6.42 0.57
N PHE A 41 -8.79 6.93 1.19
CA PHE A 41 -8.17 6.36 2.37
C PHE A 41 -8.25 7.35 3.52
N GLN A 42 -8.57 6.85 4.72
CA GLN A 42 -8.65 7.65 5.94
C GLN A 42 -7.59 7.19 6.93
N LEU A 43 -6.73 8.10 7.38
CA LEU A 43 -5.76 7.87 8.45
C LEU A 43 -6.20 8.60 9.71
N ARG A 44 -6.47 7.86 10.79
CA ARG A 44 -6.90 8.42 12.08
C ARG A 44 -6.00 7.92 13.19
N ALA A 45 -4.88 8.59 13.40
CA ALA A 45 -3.92 8.25 14.45
C ALA A 45 -3.89 9.34 15.53
N LYS A 46 -3.95 8.93 16.80
CA LYS A 46 -3.79 9.82 17.95
C LYS A 46 -2.97 9.11 19.03
N CYS A 47 -1.88 9.72 19.45
CA CYS A 47 -1.11 9.24 20.59
C CYS A 47 -1.93 9.49 21.88
N MET A 48 -2.15 8.45 22.68
CA MET A 48 -2.93 8.54 23.93
C MET A 48 -2.06 8.44 25.19
N ASN A 49 -0.77 8.19 25.03
CA ASN A 49 0.21 7.89 26.07
C ASN A 49 1.58 8.51 25.72
N ASP A 50 2.53 8.45 26.66
CA ASP A 50 3.88 9.02 26.50
C ASP A 50 4.83 8.14 25.67
N LEU A 51 4.31 7.09 25.04
CA LEU A 51 5.07 6.22 24.16
C LEU A 51 4.94 6.72 22.72
N THR A 52 6.00 6.56 21.92
CA THR A 52 5.92 6.88 20.49
C THR A 52 4.95 5.93 19.80
N LEU A 53 3.89 6.48 19.19
CA LEU A 53 2.99 5.73 18.32
C LEU A 53 3.61 5.59 16.93
N ASP A 54 3.91 4.36 16.54
CA ASP A 54 4.30 4.07 15.15
C ASP A 54 3.06 3.95 14.28
N VAL A 55 2.99 4.79 13.25
CA VAL A 55 1.85 4.83 12.31
C VAL A 55 2.30 4.19 11.01
N THR A 56 1.64 3.09 10.67
CA THR A 56 2.01 2.20 9.58
C THR A 56 0.98 2.25 8.46
N SER A 57 1.26 1.60 7.33
CA SER A 57 0.28 1.44 6.27
C SER A 57 -0.99 0.69 6.72
N LYS A 58 -0.92 -0.10 7.79
CA LYS A 58 -2.07 -0.83 8.36
C LYS A 58 -3.11 0.08 9.00
N ASP A 59 -2.73 1.31 9.33
CA ASP A 59 -3.62 2.32 9.92
C ASP A 59 -4.44 3.10 8.86
N LEU A 60 -4.20 2.81 7.57
CA LEU A 60 -4.98 3.38 6.46
C LEU A 60 -6.28 2.60 6.25
N LEU A 61 -7.41 3.27 6.49
CA LEU A 61 -8.74 2.72 6.25
C LEU A 61 -9.18 3.03 4.82
N SER A 62 -9.30 2.01 3.97
CA SER A 62 -9.79 2.17 2.60
C SER A 62 -11.32 2.23 2.55
N SER A 63 -11.88 3.08 1.67
CA SER A 63 -13.30 3.06 1.35
C SER A 63 -13.72 1.88 0.46
N ASP A 64 -12.76 1.23 -0.22
CA ASP A 64 -12.97 0.06 -1.07
C ASP A 64 -11.94 -1.03 -0.75
N HIS A 65 -12.41 -2.17 -0.23
CA HIS A 65 -11.58 -3.30 0.19
C HIS A 65 -10.76 -3.95 -0.95
N ARG A 66 -11.02 -3.58 -2.20
CA ARG A 66 -10.20 -3.99 -3.37
C ARG A 66 -8.99 -3.09 -3.59
N PHE A 67 -8.80 -2.10 -2.73
CA PHE A 67 -7.63 -1.22 -2.69
C PHE A 67 -7.08 -1.29 -1.27
N VAL A 68 -6.08 -2.13 -1.07
CA VAL A 68 -5.47 -2.35 0.25
C VAL A 68 -3.96 -2.21 0.15
N PRO A 69 -3.28 -1.66 1.18
CA PRO A 69 -1.83 -1.68 1.23
C PRO A 69 -1.28 -3.10 1.11
N VAL A 70 -0.15 -3.25 0.43
CA VAL A 70 0.57 -4.53 0.39
C VAL A 70 1.08 -4.86 1.80
N ASP A 71 0.81 -6.08 2.29
CA ASP A 71 1.43 -6.56 3.52
C ASP A 71 2.79 -7.21 3.19
N PHE A 72 3.87 -6.58 3.65
CA PHE A 72 5.23 -7.10 3.50
C PHE A 72 5.65 -8.02 4.66
N SER A 73 4.79 -8.19 5.67
CA SER A 73 5.08 -9.03 6.84
C SER A 73 5.24 -10.51 6.47
N ASP A 74 4.68 -10.95 5.35
CA ASP A 74 4.76 -12.34 4.88
C ASP A 74 6.10 -12.66 4.21
N LEU A 75 6.84 -11.67 3.70
CA LEU A 75 8.10 -11.88 2.99
C LEU A 75 9.30 -12.07 3.93
N SER A 76 9.24 -11.54 5.15
CA SER A 76 10.30 -11.74 6.15
C SER A 76 10.34 -13.18 6.69
N ALA A 77 9.26 -13.95 6.52
CA ALA A 77 9.25 -15.38 6.81
C ALA A 77 10.06 -16.20 5.78
N PHE A 78 10.23 -15.70 4.55
CA PHE A 78 10.96 -16.38 3.48
C PHE A 78 12.48 -16.20 3.56
N GLU A 79 12.98 -15.17 4.27
CA GLU A 79 14.41 -14.95 4.49
C GLU A 79 14.97 -15.78 5.66
N SER A 80 14.11 -16.46 6.42
CA SER A 80 14.51 -17.30 7.56
C SER A 80 14.78 -18.76 7.18
N SER A 81 14.48 -19.16 5.94
CA SER A 81 14.76 -20.51 5.43
C SER A 81 15.95 -20.50 4.49
N GLU A 82 17.15 -20.37 5.06
CA GLU A 82 18.37 -20.87 4.41
C GLU A 82 18.29 -22.42 4.38
N PRO A 83 18.21 -23.09 3.21
CA PRO A 83 18.40 -24.52 3.16
C PRO A 83 19.90 -24.78 3.06
N SER A 84 20.61 -24.65 4.18
CA SER A 84 21.93 -25.24 4.36
C SER A 84 21.81 -26.77 4.37
N ARG A 85 21.59 -27.40 3.20
CA ARG A 85 21.88 -28.83 2.97
C ARG A 85 22.30 -29.07 1.52
N LEU A 86 23.61 -29.21 1.37
CA LEU A 86 24.32 -30.04 0.38
C LEU A 86 23.44 -31.09 -0.32
N LEU A 87 23.48 -31.07 -1.65
CA LEU A 87 23.35 -32.16 -2.66
C LEU A 87 23.17 -31.41 -4.00
N GLY A 88 24.18 -31.20 -4.83
CA GLY A 88 24.91 -32.24 -5.54
C GLY A 88 24.54 -32.19 -7.03
N GLY A 89 25.33 -31.47 -7.83
CA GLY A 89 25.51 -31.68 -9.27
C GLY A 89 24.38 -31.28 -10.24
N LEU A 90 24.82 -31.06 -11.50
CA LEU A 90 24.04 -30.79 -12.72
C LEU A 90 23.72 -29.28 -12.89
N LEU A 91 24.56 -28.44 -13.51
CA LEU A 91 25.12 -28.55 -14.86
C LEU A 91 24.04 -28.94 -15.88
N TRP A 92 23.28 -27.92 -16.31
CA TRP A 92 22.81 -27.71 -17.69
C TRP A 92 22.83 -26.20 -17.96
#